data_AF-A0A841V9P4-F1
#
_entry.id   AF-A0A841V9P4-F1
#
_cell.length_a   1.000
_cell.length_b   1.000
_cell.length_c   1.000
_cell.angle_alpha   90.00
_cell.angle_beta   90.00
_cell.angle_gamma   90.00
#
_symmetry.space_group_name_H-M   'P 1'
#
loop_
_entity.id
_entity.type
_entity.pdbx_description
1 polymer ?
#
loop_
_entity_poly.entity_id
_entity_poly.type
_entity_poly.pdbx_seq_one_letter_code
_entity_poly.pdbx_strand_id
1 'polypeptide(L)'
;MDPITWAIIIGSALAGVAVGYFWDEIKEWASRMLGHILDAINTAIEITSDATVYLVKQGSRFYKRIEVYVRNVRSNATTLKYKEEEIAEVPADVEEQFRKKGNRVKVLQEAT
;
A
#
# COMPACT_ATOMS: atom_id res chain seq x y z
N MET A 1 -18.03 -10.46 -1.46
CA MET A 1 -16.90 -9.52 -1.56
C MET A 1 -17.44 -8.19 -1.09
N ASP A 2 -17.01 -7.83 0.11
CA ASP A 2 -17.57 -6.82 1.00
C ASP A 2 -17.01 -5.41 0.72
N PRO A 3 -17.66 -4.34 1.22
CA PRO A 3 -17.69 -2.99 0.63
C PRO A 3 -16.40 -2.15 0.63
N ILE A 4 -15.24 -2.75 0.89
CA ILE A 4 -13.97 -2.03 0.76
C ILE A 4 -13.05 -2.94 -0.03
N THR A 5 -13.02 -2.76 -1.34
CA THR A 5 -12.25 -3.63 -2.24
C THR A 5 -10.77 -3.29 -2.08
N TRP A 6 -9.92 -4.31 -1.95
CA TRP A 6 -8.48 -4.14 -1.74
C TRP A 6 -7.74 -4.28 -3.07
N ALA A 7 -7.02 -3.23 -3.47
CA ALA A 7 -6.14 -3.28 -4.63
C ALA A 7 -4.69 -3.46 -4.17
N ILE A 8 -4.14 -4.66 -4.35
CA ILE A 8 -2.74 -5.00 -4.03
C ILE A 8 -1.91 -4.88 -5.31
N ILE A 9 -1.11 -3.81 -5.42
CA ILE A 9 -0.20 -3.63 -6.56
C ILE A 9 1.13 -4.31 -6.25
N ILE A 10 1.27 -5.56 -6.69
CA ILE A 10 2.55 -6.26 -6.69
C ILE A 10 2.89 -6.59 -8.13
N GLY A 11 3.87 -5.87 -8.67
CA GLY A 11 4.45 -6.28 -9.93
C GLY A 11 5.18 -7.61 -9.71
N SER A 12 4.77 -8.62 -10.46
CA SER A 12 5.32 -9.98 -10.64
C SER A 12 5.18 -10.95 -9.47
N ALA A 13 4.34 -11.96 -9.73
CA ALA A 13 4.16 -13.22 -9.04
C ALA A 13 5.47 -13.97 -8.76
N LEU A 14 5.39 -14.83 -7.73
CA LEU A 14 6.31 -15.88 -7.28
C LEU A 14 7.19 -15.52 -6.07
N ALA A 15 6.82 -16.05 -4.88
CA ALA A 15 7.62 -16.96 -4.05
C ALA A 15 7.06 -17.05 -2.62
N GLY A 16 6.91 -18.25 -2.05
CA GLY A 16 7.11 -18.51 -0.62
C GLY A 16 5.94 -18.31 0.36
N VAL A 17 5.73 -19.31 1.23
CA VAL A 17 4.91 -19.24 2.46
C VAL A 17 5.28 -18.03 3.34
N ALA A 18 6.55 -17.63 3.36
CA ALA A 18 7.04 -16.46 4.10
C ALA A 18 6.47 -15.13 3.56
N VAL A 19 6.31 -15.02 2.24
CA VAL A 19 5.64 -13.87 1.62
C VAL A 19 4.16 -13.86 1.97
N GLY A 20 3.52 -15.04 2.07
CA GLY A 20 2.15 -15.18 2.59
C GLY A 20 1.97 -14.60 3.98
N TYR A 21 2.77 -15.03 4.96
CA TYR A 21 2.70 -14.53 6.34
C TYR A 21 2.95 -13.02 6.45
N PHE A 22 3.95 -12.52 5.72
CA PHE A 22 4.24 -11.10 5.68
C PHE A 22 3.08 -10.28 5.09
N TRP A 23 2.41 -10.78 4.03
CA TRP A 23 1.23 -10.11 3.49
C TRP A 23 0.02 -10.17 4.41
N ASP A 24 -0.14 -11.24 5.17
CA ASP A 24 -1.24 -11.34 6.13
C ASP A 24 -1.04 -10.32 7.27
N GLU A 25 0.19 -10.13 7.75
CA GLU A 25 0.52 -9.06 8.70
C GLU A 25 0.23 -7.67 8.11
N ILE A 26 0.58 -7.43 6.84
CA ILE A 26 0.28 -6.15 6.16
C ILE A 26 -1.23 -5.94 6.05
N LYS A 27 -2.02 -6.98 5.70
CA LYS A 27 -3.48 -6.87 5.61
C LYS A 27 -4.11 -6.59 6.98
N GLU A 28 -3.65 -7.23 8.03
CA GLU A 28 -4.13 -6.97 9.40
C GLU A 28 -3.80 -5.54 9.83
N TRP A 29 -2.55 -5.11 9.63
CA TRP A 29 -2.14 -3.74 9.87
C TRP A 29 -2.99 -2.74 9.09
N ALA A 30 -3.14 -2.96 7.79
CA ALA A 30 -3.91 -2.10 6.90
C ALA A 30 -5.39 -2.07 7.29
N SER A 31 -5.97 -3.16 7.78
CA SER A 31 -7.36 -3.21 8.23
C SER A 31 -7.56 -2.33 9.46
N ARG A 32 -6.62 -2.37 10.41
CA ARG A 32 -6.62 -1.46 11.58
C ARG A 32 -6.46 0.00 11.16
N MET A 33 -5.52 0.28 10.26
CA MET A 33 -5.28 1.64 9.77
C MET A 33 -6.46 2.19 8.96
N LEU A 34 -7.09 1.35 8.15
CA LEU A 34 -8.31 1.68 7.43
C LEU A 34 -9.44 2.02 8.39
N GLY A 35 -9.63 1.25 9.46
CA GLY A 35 -10.55 1.59 10.54
C GLY A 35 -10.30 2.99 11.10
N HIS A 36 -9.05 3.31 11.43
CA HIS A 36 -8.69 4.65 11.90
C HIS A 36 -8.92 5.77 10.87
N ILE A 37 -8.73 5.48 9.58
CA ILE A 37 -9.03 6.44 8.51
C ILE A 37 -10.54 6.64 8.41
N LEU A 38 -11.33 5.57 8.49
CA LEU A 38 -12.79 5.60 8.42
C LEU A 38 -13.42 6.28 9.64
N ASP A 39 -12.86 6.07 10.83
CA ASP A 39 -13.29 6.76 12.06
C ASP A 39 -13.01 8.28 11.99
N ALA A 40 -12.00 8.68 11.21
CA ALA A 40 -11.62 10.08 11.04
C ALA A 40 -12.43 10.82 9.97
N ILE A 41 -13.30 10.12 9.21
CA ILE A 41 -14.16 10.75 8.21
C ILE A 41 -15.60 10.83 8.68
N ASN A 42 -16.34 11.75 8.07
CA ASN A 42 -17.77 11.86 8.30
C ASN A 42 -18.54 11.03 7.26
N THR A 43 -18.79 9.76 7.57
CA THR A 43 -19.49 8.81 6.67
C THR A 43 -20.88 9.26 6.22
N ALA A 44 -21.49 10.27 6.87
CA ALA A 44 -22.76 10.85 6.44
C ALA A 44 -22.63 11.79 5.23
N ILE A 45 -21.45 12.35 4.97
CA ILE A 45 -21.20 13.33 3.89
C ILE A 45 -19.90 13.09 3.10
N GLU A 46 -19.12 12.08 3.48
CA GLU A 46 -17.87 11.70 2.85
C GLU A 46 -17.97 10.24 2.40
N ILE A 47 -17.54 9.99 1.16
CA ILE A 47 -17.41 8.66 0.59
C ILE A 47 -15.93 8.33 0.42
N THR A 48 -15.57 7.06 0.56
CA THR A 48 -14.21 6.58 0.37
C THR A 48 -14.08 5.80 -0.93
N SER A 49 -12.93 5.92 -1.57
CA SER A 49 -12.49 4.95 -2.59
C SER A 49 -12.10 3.63 -1.94
N ASP A 50 -11.83 2.65 -2.80
CA ASP A 50 -11.06 1.48 -2.44
C ASP A 50 -9.72 1.87 -1.82
N ALA A 51 -9.28 1.07 -0.85
CA ALA A 51 -8.00 1.26 -0.18
C ALA A 51 -6.87 0.64 -1.01
N THR A 52 -5.82 1.42 -1.25
CA THR A 52 -4.60 0.93 -1.89
C THR A 52 -3.54 0.69 -0.83
N VAL A 53 -3.02 -0.53 -0.76
CA VAL A 53 -1.97 -0.90 0.19
C VAL A 53 -0.74 -1.33 -0.59
N TYR A 54 0.41 -0.75 -0.25
CA TYR A 54 1.66 -1.02 -0.94
C TYR A 54 2.88 -0.76 -0.06
N LEU A 55 4.03 -1.24 -0.54
CA LEU A 55 5.33 -1.00 0.09
C LEU A 55 6.06 0.12 -0.61
N VAL A 56 6.65 1.02 0.18
CA VAL A 56 7.44 2.15 -0.30
C VAL A 56 8.86 1.99 0.23
N LYS A 57 9.85 2.04 -0.67
CA LYS A 57 11.26 2.14 -0.30
C LYS A 57 11.66 3.60 -0.27
N GLN A 58 12.13 4.10 0.88
CA GLN A 58 12.75 5.43 0.98
C GLN A 58 14.18 5.26 1.50
N GLY A 59 15.16 5.43 0.61
CA GLY A 59 16.57 5.17 0.93
C GLY A 59 16.81 3.70 1.28
N SER A 60 17.31 3.45 2.50
CA SER A 60 17.54 2.11 3.05
C SER A 60 16.35 1.55 3.83
N ARG A 61 15.28 2.31 4.00
CA ARG A 61 14.12 1.95 4.82
C ARG A 61 12.93 1.56 3.96
N PHE A 62 12.11 0.68 4.51
CA PHE A 62 10.86 0.25 3.90
C PHE A 62 9.69 0.68 4.74
N TYR A 63 8.60 1.02 4.08
CA TYR A 63 7.38 1.45 4.72
C TYR A 63 6.20 0.72 4.10
N LYS A 64 5.27 0.24 4.93
CA LYS A 64 3.93 -0.13 4.50
C LYS A 64 3.08 1.13 4.50
N ARG A 65 2.40 1.38 3.38
CA ARG A 65 1.54 2.54 3.19
C ARG A 65 0.16 2.09 2.77
N ILE A 66 -0.85 2.69 3.40
CA ILE A 66 -2.25 2.58 2.98
C ILE A 66 -2.74 3.96 2.58
N GLU A 67 -3.43 4.02 1.45
CA GLU A 67 -3.99 5.24 0.88
C GLU A 67 -5.47 5.03 0.56
N VAL A 68 -6.29 6.01 0.98
CA VAL A 68 -7.73 6.05 0.75
C VAL A 68 -8.10 7.45 0.28
N TYR A 69 -8.72 7.55 -0.88
CA TYR A 69 -9.28 8.82 -1.34
C TYR A 69 -10.63 9.02 -0.69
N VAL A 70 -10.80 10.19 -0.07
CA VAL A 70 -12.05 10.58 0.57
C VAL A 70 -12.63 11.74 -0.21
N ARG A 71 -13.88 11.61 -0.67
CA ARG A 71 -14.59 12.66 -1.38
C ARG A 71 -15.78 13.13 -0.57
N ASN A 72 -15.87 14.43 -0.36
CA ASN A 72 -17.05 15.05 0.22
C ASN A 72 -18.16 15.15 -0.85
N VAL A 73 -19.33 14.56 -0.60
CA VAL A 73 -20.42 14.49 -1.59
C VAL A 73 -21.12 15.84 -1.83
N ARG A 74 -20.98 16.79 -0.89
CA ARG A 74 -21.59 18.12 -1.01
C ARG A 74 -20.70 19.10 -1.77
N SER A 75 -19.41 19.12 -1.45
CA SER A 75 -18.44 20.07 -2.03
C SER A 75 -17.66 19.49 -3.21
N ASN A 76 -17.75 18.18 -3.47
CA ASN A 76 -16.88 17.44 -4.41
C ASN A 76 -15.38 17.52 -4.10
N ALA A 77 -14.98 18.11 -2.97
CA ALA A 77 -13.59 18.15 -2.55
C ALA A 77 -13.09 16.73 -2.30
N THR A 78 -11.95 16.39 -2.90
CA THR A 78 -11.29 15.09 -2.75
C THR A 78 -10.01 15.29 -1.95
N THR A 79 -9.83 14.49 -0.89
CA THR A 79 -8.68 14.53 0.01
C THR A 79 -8.07 13.14 0.10
N LEU A 80 -6.75 13.04 0.04
CA LEU A 80 -6.04 11.80 0.28
C LEU A 80 -5.85 11.62 1.79
N LYS A 81 -6.34 10.51 2.34
CA LYS A 81 -5.99 10.04 3.69
C LYS A 81 -5.02 8.89 3.54
N TYR A 82 -3.92 8.95 4.27
CA TYR A 82 -2.94 7.88 4.25
C TYR A 82 -2.34 7.63 5.63
N LYS A 83 -1.86 6.41 5.82
CA LYS A 83 -1.06 6.01 6.98
C LYS A 83 0.16 5.25 6.50
N GLU A 84 1.27 5.46 7.18
CA GLU A 84 2.54 4.85 6.87
C GLU A 84 3.18 4.32 8.15
N GLU A 85 3.79 3.15 8.08
CA GLU A 85 4.54 2.54 9.18
C GLU A 85 5.84 1.95 8.62
N GLU A 86 6.97 2.28 9.27
CA GLU A 86 8.28 1.74 8.92
C GLU A 86 8.32 0.24 9.24
N ILE A 87 8.90 -0.53 8.34
CA ILE A 87 9.15 -1.96 8.51
C ILE A 87 10.65 -2.15 8.66
N ALA A 88 11.06 -2.73 9.78
CA ALA A 88 12.47 -2.98 10.08
C ALA A 88 13.08 -4.04 9.14
N GLU A 89 12.30 -5.02 8.74
CA GLU A 89 12.77 -6.14 7.92
C GLU A 89 11.73 -6.48 6.85
N VAL A 90 12.18 -6.44 5.61
CA VAL A 90 11.42 -6.94 4.46
C VAL A 90 11.92 -8.37 4.20
N PRO A 91 11.01 -9.34 3.97
CA PRO A 91 11.42 -10.71 3.67
C PRO A 91 12.45 -10.74 2.54
N ALA A 92 13.48 -11.59 2.66
CA ALA A 92 14.58 -11.67 1.70
C ALA A 92 14.09 -11.85 0.25
N ASP A 93 13.01 -12.62 0.06
CA ASP A 93 12.37 -12.84 -1.24
C ASP A 93 11.81 -11.55 -1.86
N VAL A 94 11.28 -10.65 -1.03
CA VAL A 94 10.75 -9.35 -1.45
C VAL A 94 11.90 -8.36 -1.68
N GLU A 95 12.95 -8.38 -0.84
CA GLU A 95 14.18 -7.60 -1.08
C GLU A 95 14.86 -7.98 -2.40
N GLU A 96 14.90 -9.27 -2.73
CA GLU A 96 15.47 -9.73 -3.99
C GLU A 96 14.64 -9.28 -5.20
N GLN A 97 13.30 -9.22 -5.08
CA GLN A 97 12.44 -8.61 -6.10
C GLN A 97 12.71 -7.13 -6.28
N PHE A 98 12.87 -6.37 -5.18
CA PHE A 98 13.23 -4.95 -5.24
C PHE A 98 14.58 -4.75 -5.93
N ARG A 99 15.58 -5.57 -5.60
CA ARG A 99 16.91 -5.52 -6.23
C ARG A 99 16.84 -5.82 -7.74
N LYS A 100 16.10 -6.85 -8.15
CA LYS A 100 15.95 -7.22 -9.57
C LYS A 100 15.21 -6.15 -10.38
N LYS A 101 14.22 -5.48 -9.80
CA LYS A 101 13.47 -4.41 -10.49
C LYS A 101 14.19 -3.07 -10.49
N GLY A 102 14.89 -2.71 -9.41
CA GLY A 102 15.69 -1.48 -9.34
C GLY A 102 16.78 -1.41 -10.40
N ASN A 103 17.42 -2.55 -10.72
CA ASN A 103 18.41 -2.63 -11.80
C ASN A 103 17.77 -2.48 -13.19
N ARG A 104 16.54 -2.96 -13.40
CA ARG A 104 15.81 -2.80 -14.67
C ARG A 104 15.45 -1.36 -15.00
N VAL A 105 15.13 -0.55 -13.98
CA VAL A 105 14.81 0.88 -14.17
C VAL A 105 16.05 1.67 -14.59
N LYS A 106 17.23 1.37 -14.04
CA LYS A 106 18.49 1.99 -14.45
C LYS A 106 18.87 1.65 -15.89
N VAL A 107 18.73 0.39 -16.30
CA VAL A 107 19.04 -0.06 -17.67
C VAL A 107 18.15 0.62 -18.72
N LEU A 108 16.89 0.96 -18.40
CA LEU A 108 16.01 1.70 -19.32
C LEU A 108 16.34 3.19 -19.40
N GLN A 109 16.86 3.78 -18.32
CA GLN A 109 17.33 5.17 -18.32
C GLN A 109 18.67 5.35 -19.04
N GLU A 110 19.53 4.33 -19.06
CA GLU A 110 20.78 4.34 -19.82
C GLU A 110 20.58 3.98 -21.31
N ALA A 111 19.41 3.47 -21.68
CA ALA A 111 19.06 3.10 -23.05
C ALA A 111 18.21 4.15 -23.80
N THR A 112 17.97 5.32 -23.19
CA THR A 112 17.28 6.48 -23.80
C THR A 112 18.26 7.65 -23.91
#